data_AF-A0A5C6DBJ9-F1
#
_entry.id   AF-A0A5C6DBJ9-F1
#
_cell.length_a   1.000
_cell.length_b   1.000
_cell.length_c   1.000
_cell.angle_alpha   90.00
_cell.angle_beta   90.00
_cell.angle_gamma   90.00
#
_symmetry.space_group_name_H-M   'P 1'
#
loop_
_entity.id
_entity.type
_entity.pdbx_description
1 polymer ?
#
loop_
_entity_poly.entity_id
_entity_poly.type
_entity_poly.pdbx_seq_one_letter_code
_entity_poly.pdbx_strand_id
1 'polypeptide(L)'
;MILLNKMINTDKKIIECVPNFSEGQNTDIVEKIASSVRSTQNVKLLNVEPDKDYNRTVITFAGEPLCVKEAAFKAIATASELIDMSRQKGEHPRIGATDVCPLIPVANVTKDECVRLSNELGKDVGEKLGIPVYLYEDSAMSAERRNLENIRKGEYEGLEQKLKDWIPDYGPTEYNDKVRKSGATVIGSRFFLIAYNVNLNTRNVSIANEIAKKVRESGSMIIDEAGAKKRVPGLLKCVKAIGVELNEYNITQVSLNLTNYKKTSIHKVFETIKAQAKVHGIEVTGSEVIGLVPKEALIEAGTFYTGNNSEEKLIKAAIEHLGLSQLNTFEPEKKIIENLL
;
A
#
# COMPACT_ATOMS: atom_id res chain seq x y z
N MET A 1 20.26 -21.07 -34.13
CA MET A 1 21.18 -20.05 -33.59
C MET A 1 20.52 -18.70 -33.81
N ILE A 2 20.38 -17.91 -32.75
CA ILE A 2 19.66 -16.62 -32.66
C ILE A 2 18.15 -16.74 -32.43
N LEU A 3 17.79 -16.98 -31.17
CA LEU A 3 16.84 -16.13 -30.46
C LEU A 3 17.39 -16.04 -29.04
N LEU A 4 18.16 -14.98 -28.83
CA LEU A 4 18.59 -14.54 -27.51
C LEU A 4 17.32 -14.45 -26.65
N ASN A 5 17.14 -15.43 -25.77
CA ASN A 5 16.50 -15.16 -24.49
C ASN A 5 17.22 -13.92 -23.95
N LYS A 6 16.51 -12.80 -23.87
CA LYS A 6 16.87 -11.74 -22.92
C LYS A 6 16.80 -12.41 -21.56
N MET A 7 17.89 -13.08 -21.17
CA MET A 7 18.22 -13.29 -19.78
C MET A 7 18.33 -11.88 -19.22
N ILE A 8 17.23 -11.40 -18.65
CA ILE A 8 17.27 -10.44 -17.56
C ILE A 8 18.40 -10.95 -16.68
N ASN A 9 19.40 -10.13 -16.42
CA ASN A 9 20.55 -10.54 -15.60
C ASN A 9 20.01 -10.91 -14.21
N THR A 10 19.71 -12.19 -14.00
CA THR A 10 18.82 -12.71 -12.94
C THR A 10 19.47 -12.74 -11.57
N ASP A 11 20.68 -12.18 -11.43
CA ASP A 11 21.39 -12.10 -10.14
C ASP A 11 21.27 -10.73 -9.48
N LYS A 12 20.64 -9.74 -10.14
CA LYS A 12 20.45 -8.42 -9.56
C LYS A 12 19.46 -8.46 -8.41
N LYS A 13 19.87 -7.89 -7.28
CA LYS A 13 19.04 -7.66 -6.10
C LYS A 13 18.15 -6.45 -6.36
N ILE A 14 16.84 -6.64 -6.31
CA ILE A 14 15.86 -5.57 -6.46
C ILE A 14 14.93 -5.54 -5.26
N ILE A 15 14.76 -4.36 -4.69
CA ILE A 15 13.68 -4.06 -3.75
C ILE A 15 12.82 -2.93 -4.31
N GLU A 16 11.56 -2.91 -3.90
CA GLU A 16 10.62 -1.82 -4.13
C GLU A 16 10.49 -0.99 -2.84
N CYS A 17 10.25 0.30 -2.99
CA CYS A 17 9.83 1.19 -1.92
C CYS A 17 8.57 1.95 -2.36
N VAL A 18 7.59 2.01 -1.45
CA VAL A 18 6.26 2.59 -1.73
C VAL A 18 5.88 3.63 -0.67
N PRO A 19 6.65 4.72 -0.48
CA PRO A 19 6.34 5.71 0.54
C PRO A 19 5.03 6.44 0.25
N ASN A 20 4.39 6.88 1.33
CA ASN A 20 3.15 7.64 1.31
C ASN A 20 3.40 9.00 1.93
N PHE A 21 3.17 10.04 1.15
CA PHE A 21 3.38 11.43 1.56
C PHE A 21 2.04 12.10 1.79
N SER A 22 1.94 12.92 2.84
CA SER A 22 0.72 13.66 3.21
C SER A 22 0.56 14.95 2.40
N GLU A 23 0.67 14.84 1.07
CA GLU A 23 0.46 15.91 0.11
C GLU A 23 -0.07 15.28 -1.18
N GLY A 24 -1.21 15.76 -1.69
CA GLY A 24 -1.84 15.30 -2.93
C GLY A 24 -2.41 16.45 -3.78
N GLN A 25 -2.26 17.70 -3.35
CA GLN A 25 -2.83 18.88 -3.98
C GLN A 25 -1.76 19.74 -4.66
N ASN A 26 -0.65 19.98 -3.98
CA ASN A 26 0.47 20.77 -4.50
C ASN A 26 1.40 19.91 -5.34
N THR A 27 1.21 19.98 -6.66
CA THR A 27 2.01 19.23 -7.64
C THR A 27 3.50 19.58 -7.61
N ASP A 28 3.88 20.79 -7.23
CA ASP A 28 5.29 21.19 -7.16
C ASP A 28 6.00 20.52 -5.99
N ILE A 29 5.32 20.34 -4.86
CA ILE A 29 5.86 19.59 -3.72
C ILE A 29 6.01 18.12 -4.10
N VAL A 30 4.97 17.52 -4.69
CA VAL A 30 5.00 16.13 -5.16
C VAL A 30 6.15 15.91 -6.15
N GLU A 31 6.32 16.81 -7.12
CA GLU A 31 7.36 16.72 -8.13
C GLU A 31 8.77 16.86 -7.53
N LYS A 32 8.97 17.71 -6.52
CA LYS A 32 10.25 17.81 -5.81
C LYS A 32 10.60 16.52 -5.07
N ILE A 33 9.64 15.90 -4.40
CA ILE A 33 9.84 14.61 -3.74
C ILE A 33 10.12 13.50 -4.77
N ALA A 34 9.36 13.45 -5.88
CA ALA A 34 9.60 12.49 -6.96
C ALA A 34 10.97 12.71 -7.63
N SER A 35 11.41 13.96 -7.77
CA SER A 35 12.72 14.33 -8.31
C SER A 35 13.88 13.88 -7.42
N SER A 36 13.73 13.94 -6.08
CA SER A 36 14.77 13.43 -5.18
C SER A 36 15.00 11.93 -5.36
N VAL A 37 13.94 11.16 -5.63
CA VAL A 37 14.03 9.74 -6.00
C VAL A 37 14.72 9.57 -7.35
N ARG A 38 14.26 10.27 -8.40
CA ARG A 38 14.84 10.21 -9.76
C ARG A 38 16.33 10.55 -9.81
N SER A 39 16.79 11.43 -8.93
CA SER A 39 18.20 11.83 -8.87
C SER A 39 19.14 10.75 -8.28
N THR A 40 18.59 9.67 -7.73
CA THR A 40 19.38 8.61 -7.10
C THR A 40 19.77 7.55 -8.12
N GLN A 41 21.06 7.28 -8.23
CA GLN A 41 21.59 6.28 -9.16
C GLN A 41 21.07 4.86 -8.82
N ASN A 42 20.90 4.01 -9.83
CA ASN A 42 20.42 2.63 -9.70
C ASN A 42 19.03 2.51 -9.04
N VAL A 43 18.23 3.58 -9.08
CA VAL A 43 16.82 3.62 -8.68
C VAL A 43 15.99 4.11 -9.86
N LYS A 44 14.89 3.42 -10.12
CA LYS A 44 13.90 3.81 -11.11
C LYS A 44 12.63 4.26 -10.40
N LEU A 45 12.21 5.50 -10.63
CA LEU A 45 10.88 5.95 -10.26
C LEU A 45 9.88 5.24 -11.18
N LEU A 46 8.98 4.45 -10.59
CA LEU A 46 8.02 3.63 -11.31
C LEU A 46 6.66 4.32 -11.43
N ASN A 47 6.22 4.98 -10.36
CA ASN A 47 4.90 5.59 -10.33
C ASN A 47 4.81 6.77 -9.35
N VAL A 48 3.93 7.72 -9.64
CA VAL A 48 3.55 8.83 -8.76
C VAL A 48 2.03 9.02 -8.87
N GLU A 49 1.30 8.67 -7.81
CA GLU A 49 -0.16 8.69 -7.76
C GLU A 49 -0.63 9.65 -6.66
N PRO A 50 -0.84 10.94 -6.99
CA PRO A 50 -1.48 11.89 -6.08
C PRO A 50 -2.99 11.65 -6.04
N ASP A 51 -3.54 11.68 -4.84
CA ASP A 51 -4.97 11.64 -4.55
C ASP A 51 -5.36 12.95 -3.85
N LYS A 52 -6.16 13.77 -4.55
CA LYS A 52 -6.56 15.11 -4.08
C LYS A 52 -7.55 15.04 -2.93
N ASP A 53 -8.44 14.05 -2.94
CA ASP A 53 -9.49 13.87 -1.93
C ASP A 53 -8.86 13.39 -0.62
N TYR A 54 -7.92 12.43 -0.70
CA TYR A 54 -7.15 11.99 0.44
C TYR A 54 -6.00 12.92 0.85
N ASN A 55 -5.68 13.92 0.03
CA ASN A 55 -4.51 14.78 0.16
C ASN A 55 -3.24 13.97 0.50
N ARG A 56 -2.99 12.97 -0.33
CA ARG A 56 -1.93 11.98 -0.15
C ARG A 56 -1.36 11.61 -1.51
N THR A 57 -0.05 11.39 -1.57
CA THR A 57 0.62 10.83 -2.76
C THR A 57 1.30 9.53 -2.41
N VAL A 58 1.06 8.51 -3.23
CA VAL A 58 1.85 7.29 -3.23
C VAL A 58 2.92 7.41 -4.30
N ILE A 59 4.18 7.23 -3.91
CA ILE A 59 5.30 7.17 -4.85
C ILE A 59 5.83 5.74 -4.83
N THR A 60 6.07 5.15 -5.99
CA THR A 60 6.63 3.82 -6.12
C THR A 60 7.95 3.90 -6.87
N PHE A 61 9.00 3.31 -6.32
CA PHE A 61 10.30 3.19 -6.97
C PHE A 61 10.97 1.88 -6.60
N ALA A 62 11.87 1.41 -7.46
CA ALA A 62 12.59 0.17 -7.24
C ALA A 62 14.03 0.26 -7.76
N GLY A 63 14.89 -0.61 -7.25
CA GLY A 63 16.30 -0.60 -7.61
C GLY A 63 17.16 -1.43 -6.66
N GLU A 64 18.46 -1.16 -6.68
CA GLU A 64 19.42 -1.85 -5.81
C GLU A 64 19.17 -1.50 -4.33
N PRO A 65 19.31 -2.45 -3.39
CA PRO A 65 18.79 -2.27 -2.03
C PRO A 65 19.33 -1.04 -1.28
N LEU A 66 20.64 -0.78 -1.37
CA LEU A 66 21.25 0.39 -0.72
C LEU A 66 20.86 1.70 -1.39
N CYS A 67 20.70 1.70 -2.72
CA CYS A 67 20.32 2.88 -3.49
C CYS A 67 18.84 3.25 -3.23
N VAL A 68 17.97 2.25 -3.11
CA VAL A 68 16.57 2.45 -2.72
C VAL A 68 16.47 3.01 -1.30
N LYS A 69 17.28 2.52 -0.35
CA LYS A 69 17.37 3.11 1.00
C LYS A 69 17.75 4.58 0.95
N GLU A 70 18.76 4.93 0.14
CA GLU A 70 19.21 6.32 -0.04
C GLU A 70 18.11 7.20 -0.66
N ALA A 71 17.44 6.72 -1.71
CA ALA A 71 16.34 7.42 -2.36
C ALA A 71 15.17 7.66 -1.38
N ALA A 72 14.83 6.66 -0.56
CA ALA A 72 13.82 6.78 0.48
C ALA A 72 14.19 7.84 1.52
N PHE A 73 15.43 7.84 2.00
CA PHE A 73 15.92 8.86 2.94
C PHE A 73 15.83 10.27 2.34
N LYS A 74 16.28 10.46 1.09
CA LYS A 74 16.20 11.75 0.38
C LYS A 74 14.76 12.23 0.20
N ALA A 75 13.84 11.31 -0.13
CA ALA A 75 12.43 11.64 -0.29
C ALA A 75 11.79 12.04 1.04
N ILE A 76 12.08 11.33 2.13
CA ILE A 76 11.62 11.68 3.50
C ILE A 76 12.16 13.05 3.92
N ALA A 77 13.46 13.31 3.69
CA ALA A 77 14.08 14.59 4.00
C ALA A 77 13.38 15.74 3.25
N THR A 78 13.23 15.59 1.93
CA THR A 78 12.55 16.58 1.08
C THR A 78 11.10 16.82 1.53
N ALA A 79 10.36 15.75 1.83
CA ALA A 79 9.00 15.87 2.35
C ALA A 79 8.94 16.61 3.69
N SER A 80 9.87 16.34 4.61
CA SER A 80 9.93 16.99 5.93
C SER A 80 10.23 18.49 5.88
N GLU A 81 10.85 18.96 4.80
CA GLU A 81 11.14 20.38 4.57
C GLU A 81 9.96 21.12 3.92
N LEU A 82 9.20 20.43 3.06
CA LEU A 82 8.17 21.05 2.22
C LEU A 82 6.75 20.92 2.78
N ILE A 83 6.48 19.87 3.57
CA ILE A 83 5.15 19.58 4.12
C ILE A 83 5.13 19.98 5.59
N ASP A 84 4.22 20.89 5.94
CA ASP A 84 3.93 21.26 7.33
C ASP A 84 2.67 20.54 7.81
N MET A 85 2.84 19.47 8.59
CA MET A 85 1.76 18.66 9.14
C MET A 85 0.79 19.45 10.02
N SER A 86 1.21 20.56 10.64
CA SER A 86 0.30 21.39 11.44
C SER A 86 -0.79 22.09 10.62
N ARG A 87 -0.62 22.11 9.29
CA ARG A 87 -1.57 22.69 8.32
C ARG A 87 -2.18 21.63 7.41
N GLN A 88 -1.65 20.42 7.42
CA GLN A 88 -2.09 19.32 6.56
C GLN A 88 -3.45 18.79 7.01
N LYS A 89 -4.37 18.64 6.05
CA LYS A 89 -5.69 18.04 6.23
C LYS A 89 -5.99 17.15 5.04
N GLY A 90 -6.49 15.95 5.30
CA GLY A 90 -6.94 14.99 4.29
C GLY A 90 -7.81 13.92 4.94
N GLU A 91 -8.66 13.25 4.16
CA GLU A 91 -9.59 12.23 4.70
C GLU A 91 -8.89 10.91 5.03
N HIS A 92 -7.66 10.69 4.52
CA HIS A 92 -6.91 9.48 4.78
C HIS A 92 -6.11 9.57 6.09
N PRO A 93 -6.21 8.57 6.99
CA PRO A 93 -5.45 8.55 8.24
C PRO A 93 -3.95 8.66 8.01
N ARG A 94 -3.30 9.57 8.74
CA ARG A 94 -1.87 9.88 8.59
C ARG A 94 -1.24 10.31 9.90
N ILE A 95 0.07 10.10 10.06
CA ILE A 95 0.81 10.53 11.28
C ILE A 95 2.00 11.46 11.00
N GLY A 96 2.39 11.66 9.74
CA GLY A 96 3.46 12.59 9.39
C GLY A 96 3.60 12.86 7.89
N ALA A 97 4.48 13.80 7.55
CA ALA A 97 4.73 14.28 6.20
C ALA A 97 5.09 13.13 5.25
N THR A 98 5.92 12.20 5.75
CA THR A 98 5.96 10.83 5.25
C THR A 98 5.30 9.94 6.29
N ASP A 99 4.15 9.39 5.93
CA ASP A 99 3.29 8.65 6.84
C ASP A 99 3.77 7.19 7.00
N VAL A 100 4.01 6.50 5.88
CA VAL A 100 4.64 5.17 5.87
C VAL A 100 5.65 5.04 4.72
N CYS A 101 6.75 4.33 4.94
CA CYS A 101 7.79 4.04 3.96
C CYS A 101 8.19 2.55 4.03
N PRO A 102 7.49 1.67 3.30
CA PRO A 102 7.82 0.25 3.24
C PRO A 102 8.98 -0.06 2.29
N LEU A 103 9.78 -1.05 2.63
CA LEU A 103 10.73 -1.74 1.74
C LEU A 103 10.21 -3.16 1.45
N ILE A 104 10.19 -3.56 0.18
CA ILE A 104 9.59 -4.81 -0.26
C ILE A 104 10.62 -5.60 -1.08
N PRO A 105 10.92 -6.87 -0.73
CA PRO A 105 11.77 -7.71 -1.56
C PRO A 105 11.06 -8.04 -2.87
N VAL A 106 11.74 -7.83 -4.01
CA VAL A 106 11.18 -8.13 -5.34
C VAL A 106 11.95 -9.27 -6.01
N ALA A 107 13.27 -9.13 -6.19
CA ALA A 107 14.08 -10.14 -6.86
C ALA A 107 15.41 -10.35 -6.12
N ASN A 108 15.75 -11.61 -5.84
CA ASN A 108 17.02 -12.03 -5.22
C ASN A 108 17.36 -11.37 -3.88
N VAL A 109 16.34 -10.88 -3.17
CA VAL A 109 16.48 -10.23 -1.87
C VAL A 109 15.62 -10.97 -0.86
N THR A 110 16.22 -11.31 0.27
CA THR A 110 15.49 -11.92 1.37
C THR A 110 14.68 -10.88 2.15
N LYS A 111 13.64 -11.35 2.83
CA LYS A 111 12.90 -10.52 3.80
C LYS A 111 13.83 -9.93 4.86
N ASP A 112 14.77 -10.71 5.39
CA ASP A 112 15.67 -10.28 6.46
C ASP A 112 16.61 -9.16 6.01
N GLU A 113 17.06 -9.17 4.75
CA GLU A 113 17.80 -8.05 4.18
C GLU A 113 16.98 -6.76 4.13
N CYS A 114 15.70 -6.83 3.75
CA CYS A 114 14.81 -5.67 3.78
C CYS A 114 14.53 -5.19 5.21
N VAL A 115 14.39 -6.10 6.17
CA VAL A 115 14.24 -5.77 7.60
C VAL A 115 15.49 -5.05 8.12
N ARG A 116 16.69 -5.49 7.74
CA ARG A 116 17.92 -4.78 8.11
C ARG A 116 17.94 -3.37 7.51
N LEU A 117 17.61 -3.23 6.23
CA LEU A 117 17.59 -1.93 5.55
C LEU A 117 16.54 -0.97 6.12
N SER A 118 15.37 -1.46 6.52
CA SER A 118 14.33 -0.63 7.12
C SER A 118 14.73 -0.15 8.53
N ASN A 119 15.44 -0.97 9.30
CA ASN A 119 16.03 -0.56 10.58
C ASN A 119 17.11 0.52 10.38
N GLU A 120 18.03 0.32 9.43
CA GLU A 120 19.05 1.32 9.09
C GLU A 120 18.42 2.65 8.63
N LEU A 121 17.41 2.58 7.74
CA LEU A 121 16.68 3.76 7.28
C LEU A 121 15.98 4.47 8.44
N GLY A 122 15.31 3.72 9.32
CA GLY A 122 14.63 4.25 10.48
C GLY A 122 15.58 4.97 11.44
N LYS A 123 16.75 4.38 11.69
CA LYS A 123 17.81 5.00 12.48
C LYS A 123 18.31 6.29 11.82
N ASP A 124 18.63 6.25 10.53
CA ASP A 124 19.10 7.42 9.78
C ASP A 124 18.08 8.57 9.81
N VAL A 125 16.79 8.28 9.59
CA VAL A 125 15.70 9.26 9.67
C VAL A 125 15.56 9.82 11.09
N GLY A 126 15.58 8.96 12.10
CA GLY A 126 15.48 9.37 13.50
C GLY A 126 16.62 10.29 13.93
N GLU A 127 17.86 9.91 13.64
CA GLU A 127 19.06 10.62 14.10
C GLU A 127 19.36 11.87 13.27
N LYS A 128 19.29 11.78 11.94
CA LYS A 128 19.71 12.87 11.04
C LYS A 128 18.58 13.85 10.76
N LEU A 129 17.35 13.36 10.66
CA LEU A 129 16.18 14.19 10.40
C LEU A 129 15.41 14.54 11.67
N GLY A 130 15.70 13.94 12.83
CA GLY A 130 15.02 14.29 14.07
C GLY A 130 13.50 14.05 13.99
N ILE A 131 13.09 12.98 13.28
CA ILE A 131 11.71 12.58 13.10
C ILE A 131 11.47 11.31 13.93
N PRO A 132 10.40 11.22 14.75
CA PRO A 132 10.05 9.99 15.44
C PRO A 132 9.74 8.88 14.44
N VAL A 133 10.37 7.73 14.59
CA VAL A 133 10.18 6.57 13.71
C VAL A 133 9.61 5.38 14.47
N TYR A 134 8.57 4.76 13.90
CA TYR A 134 8.05 3.48 14.36
C TYR A 134 8.29 2.41 13.31
N LEU A 135 8.83 1.27 13.72
CA LEU A 135 9.00 0.10 12.87
C LEU A 135 7.74 -0.77 12.85
N TYR A 136 7.32 -1.21 11.66
CA TYR A 136 6.10 -2.00 11.48
C TYR A 136 6.30 -3.28 10.66
N GLU A 137 5.24 -4.09 10.55
CA GLU A 137 5.21 -5.37 9.84
C GLU A 137 6.39 -6.28 10.26
N ASP A 138 7.20 -6.73 9.30
CA ASP A 138 8.30 -7.64 9.57
C ASP A 138 9.45 -6.99 10.36
N SER A 139 9.46 -5.67 10.44
CA SER A 139 10.45 -4.89 11.20
C SER A 139 9.97 -4.49 12.60
N ALA A 140 8.71 -4.79 12.95
CA ALA A 140 8.13 -4.36 14.22
C ALA A 140 8.87 -4.93 15.43
N MET A 141 9.20 -4.07 16.40
CA MET A 141 9.86 -4.46 17.65
C MET A 141 8.88 -5.04 18.69
N SER A 142 7.57 -4.94 18.44
CA SER A 142 6.52 -5.55 19.25
C SER A 142 5.37 -6.07 18.39
N ALA A 143 4.61 -7.03 18.92
CA ALA A 143 3.46 -7.60 18.21
C ALA A 143 2.40 -6.54 17.86
N GLU A 144 2.21 -5.56 18.72
CA GLU A 144 1.21 -4.50 18.53
C GLU A 144 1.59 -3.54 17.40
N ARG A 145 2.89 -3.31 17.17
CA ARG A 145 3.42 -2.46 16.08
C ARG A 145 3.41 -3.11 14.71
N ARG A 146 3.16 -4.43 14.62
CA ARG A 146 3.06 -5.10 13.30
C ARG A 146 2.00 -4.46 12.42
N ASN A 147 0.88 -4.10 13.02
CA ASN A 147 -0.27 -3.54 12.31
C ASN A 147 -0.15 -2.01 12.23
N LEU A 148 -0.12 -1.49 11.00
CA LEU A 148 -0.02 -0.05 10.72
C LEU A 148 -1.14 0.77 11.36
N GLU A 149 -2.36 0.24 11.39
CA GLU A 149 -3.52 0.94 11.95
C GLU A 149 -3.39 1.14 13.47
N ASN A 150 -2.73 0.22 14.18
CA ASN A 150 -2.40 0.42 15.60
C ASN A 150 -1.43 1.58 15.79
N ILE A 151 -0.38 1.65 14.96
CA ILE A 151 0.60 2.75 15.03
C ILE A 151 -0.05 4.08 14.63
N ARG A 152 -0.98 4.09 13.68
CA ARG A 152 -1.69 5.31 13.24
C ARG A 152 -2.86 5.72 14.13
N LYS A 153 -3.21 4.95 15.16
CA LYS A 153 -4.34 5.28 16.04
C LYS A 153 -4.15 6.67 16.66
N GLY A 154 -5.16 7.54 16.51
CA GLY A 154 -5.09 8.94 16.94
C GLY A 154 -4.42 9.89 15.94
N GLU A 155 -3.88 9.37 14.84
CA GLU A 155 -3.32 10.15 13.72
C GLU A 155 -2.24 11.16 14.17
N TYR A 156 -2.06 12.24 13.40
CA TYR A 156 -1.17 13.35 13.73
C TYR A 156 -1.65 14.11 14.97
N GLU A 157 -2.95 14.33 15.13
CA GLU A 157 -3.53 15.09 16.25
C GLU A 157 -3.25 14.43 17.61
N GLY A 158 -3.15 13.11 17.64
CA GLY A 158 -2.81 12.33 18.84
C GLY A 158 -1.31 12.13 19.06
N LEU A 159 -0.44 12.67 18.18
CA LEU A 159 1.00 12.38 18.21
C LEU A 159 1.67 12.85 19.51
N GLU A 160 1.34 14.03 20.02
CA GLU A 160 1.94 14.55 21.25
C GLU A 160 1.72 13.60 22.45
N GLN A 161 0.50 13.07 22.59
CA GLN A 161 0.21 12.09 23.63
C GLN A 161 0.86 10.74 23.32
N LYS A 162 0.84 10.30 22.06
CA LYS A 162 1.46 9.05 21.65
C LYS A 162 2.94 8.99 21.98
N LEU A 163 3.70 10.06 21.81
CA LEU A 163 5.15 10.05 22.09
C LEU A 163 5.48 9.78 23.56
N LYS A 164 4.53 10.06 24.47
CA LYS A 164 4.64 9.76 25.91
C LYS A 164 4.35 8.28 26.20
N ASP A 165 3.31 7.74 25.56
CA ASP A 165 2.81 6.40 25.84
C ASP A 165 3.47 5.30 24.99
N TRP A 166 3.93 5.66 23.80
CA TRP A 166 4.47 4.78 22.76
C TRP A 166 5.81 5.36 22.28
N ILE A 167 6.88 5.02 22.98
CA ILE A 167 8.24 5.47 22.66
C ILE A 167 8.63 5.03 21.23
N PRO A 168 8.98 5.95 20.32
CA PRO A 168 9.50 5.64 18.99
C PRO A 168 10.69 4.66 19.03
N ASP A 169 10.84 3.85 17.99
CA ASP A 169 11.99 2.95 17.85
C ASP A 169 13.28 3.75 17.58
N TYR A 170 13.16 4.89 16.86
CA TYR A 170 14.24 5.85 16.64
C TYR A 170 13.73 7.30 16.66
N GLY A 171 14.65 8.24 16.86
CA GLY A 171 14.34 9.68 16.84
C GLY A 171 13.81 10.22 18.18
N PRO A 172 13.32 11.48 18.19
CA PRO A 172 12.92 12.16 19.41
C PRO A 172 11.63 11.60 20.02
N THR A 173 11.57 11.60 21.35
CA THR A 173 10.39 11.26 22.16
C THR A 173 9.60 12.49 22.59
N GLU A 174 10.09 13.69 22.29
CA GLU A 174 9.46 14.96 22.66
C GLU A 174 8.77 15.60 21.45
N TYR A 175 7.57 16.13 21.67
CA TYR A 175 6.83 16.88 20.65
C TYR A 175 7.38 18.30 20.50
N ASN A 176 8.55 18.41 19.87
CA ASN A 176 9.21 19.69 19.58
C ASN A 176 8.73 20.30 18.24
N ASP A 177 9.24 21.49 17.88
CA ASP A 177 8.85 22.18 16.64
C ASP A 177 9.12 21.38 15.36
N LYS A 178 10.17 20.56 15.34
CA LYS A 178 10.48 19.71 14.20
C LYS A 178 9.43 18.60 14.08
N VAL A 179 9.15 17.90 15.18
CA VAL A 179 8.09 16.87 15.25
C VAL A 179 6.72 17.44 14.93
N ARG A 180 6.42 18.67 15.38
CA ARG A 180 5.17 19.35 15.05
C ARG A 180 5.01 19.54 13.54
N LYS A 181 6.07 19.89 12.81
CA LYS A 181 6.02 20.08 11.36
C LYS A 181 6.08 18.78 10.57
N SER A 182 6.93 17.82 10.98
CA SER A 182 7.13 16.57 10.25
C SER A 182 6.13 15.48 10.60
N GLY A 183 5.53 15.53 11.79
CA GLY A 183 4.87 14.39 12.40
C GLY A 183 5.85 13.25 12.71
N ALA A 184 5.37 12.01 12.65
CA ALA A 184 6.16 10.78 12.77
C ALA A 184 6.15 9.98 11.46
N THR A 185 7.11 9.07 11.27
CA THR A 185 7.19 8.21 10.08
C THR A 185 7.18 6.74 10.47
N VAL A 186 6.36 5.94 9.78
CA VAL A 186 6.35 4.49 9.95
C VAL A 186 7.22 3.82 8.89
N ILE A 187 8.18 2.99 9.28
CA ILE A 187 9.14 2.37 8.35
C ILE A 187 9.15 0.86 8.57
N GLY A 188 9.28 0.07 7.53
CA GLY A 188 9.41 -1.37 7.74
C GLY A 188 9.54 -2.17 6.47
N SER A 189 9.76 -3.47 6.65
CA SER A 189 9.72 -4.44 5.58
C SER A 189 8.37 -5.15 5.57
N ARG A 190 7.83 -5.41 4.39
CA ARG A 190 6.64 -6.26 4.24
C ARG A 190 6.67 -7.03 2.94
N PHE A 191 5.83 -8.05 2.85
CA PHE A 191 5.51 -8.71 1.59
C PHE A 191 4.82 -7.73 0.61
N PHE A 192 4.86 -8.06 -0.68
CA PHE A 192 4.20 -7.29 -1.72
C PHE A 192 2.70 -7.19 -1.42
N LEU A 193 2.17 -5.97 -1.45
CA LEU A 193 0.78 -5.67 -1.17
C LEU A 193 0.13 -5.21 -2.47
N ILE A 194 -0.97 -5.85 -2.86
CA ILE A 194 -1.75 -5.41 -4.02
C ILE A 194 -2.92 -4.56 -3.48
N ALA A 195 -2.91 -3.27 -3.80
CA ALA A 195 -4.05 -2.39 -3.57
C ALA A 195 -5.04 -2.61 -4.72
N TYR A 196 -6.24 -3.05 -4.37
CA TYR A 196 -7.22 -3.56 -5.32
C TYR A 196 -8.60 -3.04 -4.93
N ASN A 197 -9.38 -2.55 -5.88
CA ASN A 197 -10.74 -2.06 -5.62
C ASN A 197 -11.72 -2.86 -6.47
N VAL A 198 -12.82 -3.32 -5.89
CA VAL A 198 -13.89 -4.01 -6.63
C VAL A 198 -15.11 -3.11 -6.71
N ASN A 199 -15.57 -2.83 -7.93
CA ASN A 199 -16.61 -1.85 -8.25
C ASN A 199 -17.99 -2.47 -8.12
N LEU A 200 -18.88 -1.79 -7.39
CA LEU A 200 -20.27 -2.20 -7.16
C LEU A 200 -21.21 -1.20 -7.84
N ASN A 201 -22.20 -1.69 -8.59
CA ASN A 201 -23.23 -0.86 -9.21
C ASN A 201 -24.28 -0.35 -8.21
N THR A 202 -23.84 0.44 -7.23
CA THR A 202 -24.70 1.08 -6.23
C THR A 202 -24.01 2.31 -5.65
N ARG A 203 -24.80 3.31 -5.26
CA ARG A 203 -24.35 4.47 -4.48
C ARG A 203 -24.42 4.24 -2.98
N ASN A 204 -24.97 3.10 -2.55
CA ASN A 204 -25.14 2.83 -1.14
C ASN A 204 -23.87 2.27 -0.50
N VAL A 205 -23.04 3.17 0.06
CA VAL A 205 -21.77 2.83 0.71
C VAL A 205 -21.93 1.88 1.91
N SER A 206 -23.13 1.79 2.51
CA SER A 206 -23.40 0.83 3.59
C SER A 206 -23.30 -0.62 3.11
N ILE A 207 -23.70 -0.90 1.86
CA ILE A 207 -23.59 -2.24 1.25
C ILE A 207 -22.11 -2.59 1.04
N ALA A 208 -21.34 -1.67 0.46
CA ALA A 208 -19.90 -1.86 0.28
C ALA A 208 -19.19 -2.11 1.63
N ASN A 209 -19.58 -1.37 2.67
CA ASN A 209 -19.04 -1.55 4.02
C ASN A 209 -19.42 -2.89 4.65
N GLU A 210 -20.65 -3.38 4.42
CA GLU A 210 -21.06 -4.70 4.89
C GLU A 210 -20.25 -5.80 4.20
N ILE A 211 -20.09 -5.72 2.88
CA ILE A 211 -19.28 -6.68 2.11
C ILE A 211 -17.82 -6.62 2.57
N ALA A 212 -17.24 -5.42 2.73
CA ALA A 212 -15.88 -5.23 3.23
C ALA A 212 -15.66 -5.90 4.59
N LYS A 213 -16.61 -5.75 5.53
CA LYS A 213 -16.59 -6.41 6.84
C LYS A 213 -16.65 -7.93 6.72
N LYS A 214 -17.41 -8.48 5.77
CA LYS A 214 -17.49 -9.94 5.55
C LYS A 214 -16.21 -10.50 4.95
N VAL A 215 -15.55 -9.79 4.03
CA VAL A 215 -14.38 -10.33 3.31
C VAL A 215 -13.05 -10.09 4.03
N ARG A 216 -12.88 -8.96 4.74
CA ARG A 216 -11.60 -8.64 5.42
C ARG A 216 -11.32 -9.59 6.58
N GLU A 217 -10.06 -9.92 6.80
CA GLU A 217 -9.65 -10.89 7.82
C GLU A 217 -10.14 -10.52 9.23
N SER A 218 -10.07 -9.23 9.57
CA SER A 218 -10.52 -8.72 10.87
C SER A 218 -12.02 -8.86 11.11
N GLY A 219 -12.81 -9.04 10.06
CA GLY A 219 -14.24 -9.25 10.14
C GLY A 219 -15.01 -8.09 10.79
N SER A 220 -15.97 -8.44 11.64
CA SER A 220 -16.89 -7.50 12.31
C SER A 220 -16.99 -7.77 13.82
N MET A 221 -17.39 -6.74 14.57
CA MET A 221 -17.82 -6.91 15.97
C MET A 221 -19.33 -7.11 15.98
N ILE A 222 -19.77 -8.15 16.67
CA ILE A 222 -21.18 -8.38 16.99
C ILE A 222 -21.36 -8.28 18.50
N ILE A 223 -22.60 -8.02 18.92
CA ILE A 223 -23.02 -8.18 20.30
C ILE A 223 -23.71 -9.54 20.35
N ASP A 224 -23.25 -10.44 21.23
CA ASP A 224 -23.89 -11.74 21.41
C ASP A 224 -25.18 -11.62 22.23
N GLU A 225 -25.89 -12.75 22.37
CA GLU A 225 -27.15 -12.82 23.11
C GLU A 225 -27.01 -12.40 24.59
N ALA A 226 -25.80 -12.44 25.14
CA ALA A 226 -25.48 -12.02 26.51
C ALA A 226 -25.08 -10.54 26.61
N GLY A 227 -25.10 -9.78 25.51
CA GLY A 227 -24.69 -8.38 25.47
C GLY A 227 -23.18 -8.17 25.37
N ALA A 228 -22.38 -9.23 25.23
CA ALA A 228 -20.93 -9.13 25.15
C ALA A 228 -20.46 -8.87 23.71
N LYS A 229 -19.45 -8.00 23.58
CA LYS A 229 -18.84 -7.68 22.29
C LYS A 229 -17.92 -8.81 21.84
N LYS A 230 -18.27 -9.50 20.75
CA LYS A 230 -17.50 -10.60 20.16
C LYS A 230 -17.02 -10.26 18.76
N ARG A 231 -15.76 -10.58 18.44
CA ARG A 231 -15.23 -10.47 17.07
C ARG A 231 -15.58 -11.72 16.28
N VAL A 232 -16.19 -11.55 15.11
CA VAL A 232 -16.38 -12.61 14.12
C VAL A 232 -15.39 -12.34 12.97
N PRO A 233 -14.43 -13.25 12.70
CA PRO A 233 -13.48 -13.06 11.61
C PRO A 233 -14.18 -13.09 10.25
N GLY A 234 -13.59 -12.43 9.26
CA GLY A 234 -14.10 -12.46 7.89
C GLY A 234 -13.69 -13.73 7.14
N LEU A 235 -14.15 -13.81 5.89
CA LEU A 235 -14.03 -14.98 5.02
C LEU A 235 -12.61 -15.19 4.49
N LEU A 236 -11.83 -14.11 4.32
CA LEU A 236 -10.53 -14.17 3.63
C LEU A 236 -9.39 -13.78 4.57
N LYS A 237 -8.28 -14.52 4.44
CA LYS A 237 -7.02 -14.24 5.13
C LYS A 237 -6.20 -13.24 4.33
N CYS A 238 -5.39 -12.42 5.00
CA CYS A 238 -4.52 -11.44 4.36
C CYS A 238 -5.28 -10.41 3.49
N VAL A 239 -6.51 -10.09 3.88
CA VAL A 239 -7.35 -9.07 3.25
C VAL A 239 -7.69 -8.01 4.29
N LYS A 240 -7.37 -6.75 3.97
CA LYS A 240 -7.92 -5.58 4.66
C LYS A 240 -8.89 -4.90 3.70
N ALA A 241 -10.08 -4.51 4.14
CA ALA A 241 -11.05 -3.87 3.25
C ALA A 241 -11.92 -2.83 3.98
N ILE A 242 -12.36 -1.84 3.22
CA ILE A 242 -13.32 -0.81 3.59
C ILE A 242 -14.29 -0.56 2.43
N GLY A 243 -15.50 -0.07 2.73
CA GLY A 243 -16.42 0.42 1.70
C GLY A 243 -16.20 1.90 1.48
N VAL A 244 -16.06 2.32 0.23
CA VAL A 244 -15.88 3.73 -0.18
C VAL A 244 -16.85 4.10 -1.29
N GLU A 245 -17.19 5.39 -1.38
CA GLU A 245 -18.02 5.95 -2.44
C GLU A 245 -17.15 6.69 -3.45
N LEU A 246 -17.41 6.50 -4.75
CA LEU A 246 -16.75 7.21 -5.83
C LEU A 246 -17.79 8.12 -6.49
N ASN A 247 -17.87 9.35 -6.00
CA ASN A 247 -18.87 10.33 -6.42
C ASN A 247 -18.83 10.63 -7.92
N GLU A 248 -17.62 10.74 -8.49
CA GLU A 248 -17.41 11.02 -9.92
C GLU A 248 -18.09 9.97 -10.82
N TYR A 249 -18.07 8.71 -10.40
CA TYR A 249 -18.57 7.57 -11.18
C TYR A 249 -19.97 7.10 -10.74
N ASN A 250 -20.56 7.70 -9.69
CA ASN A 250 -21.83 7.29 -9.09
C ASN A 250 -21.86 5.79 -8.70
N ILE A 251 -20.72 5.26 -8.23
CA ILE A 251 -20.60 3.88 -7.76
C ILE A 251 -20.01 3.83 -6.34
N THR A 252 -19.97 2.65 -5.77
CA THR A 252 -19.22 2.35 -4.56
C THR A 252 -18.19 1.27 -4.84
N GLN A 253 -17.17 1.20 -4.01
CA GLN A 253 -16.11 0.21 -4.10
C GLN A 253 -15.97 -0.54 -2.78
N VAL A 254 -15.65 -1.82 -2.88
CA VAL A 254 -14.90 -2.51 -1.82
C VAL A 254 -13.43 -2.24 -2.09
N SER A 255 -12.87 -1.24 -1.42
CA SER A 255 -11.44 -0.94 -1.49
C SER A 255 -10.69 -1.85 -0.53
N LEU A 256 -9.65 -2.53 -1.03
CA LEU A 256 -8.95 -3.54 -0.25
C LEU A 256 -7.44 -3.59 -0.53
N ASN A 257 -6.72 -4.09 0.48
CA ASN A 257 -5.31 -4.42 0.39
C ASN A 257 -5.16 -5.94 0.57
N LEU A 258 -4.58 -6.60 -0.44
CA LEU A 258 -4.10 -7.98 -0.35
C LEU A 258 -2.69 -7.97 0.22
N THR A 259 -2.56 -8.23 1.52
CA THR A 259 -1.26 -8.21 2.20
C THR A 259 -0.41 -9.44 1.87
N ASN A 260 -1.02 -10.48 1.29
CA ASN A 260 -0.31 -11.65 0.78
C ASN A 260 -1.14 -12.35 -0.32
N TYR A 261 -0.86 -12.02 -1.58
CA TYR A 261 -1.59 -12.57 -2.72
C TYR A 261 -1.38 -14.09 -2.90
N LYS A 262 -0.28 -14.65 -2.37
CA LYS A 262 -0.02 -16.10 -2.40
C LYS A 262 -0.89 -16.87 -1.39
N LYS A 263 -1.37 -16.22 -0.33
CA LYS A 263 -2.32 -16.82 0.64
C LYS A 263 -3.76 -16.63 0.21
N THR A 264 -4.09 -15.49 -0.39
CA THR A 264 -5.40 -15.20 -0.95
C THR A 264 -5.21 -14.45 -2.25
N SER A 265 -5.53 -15.13 -3.36
CA SER A 265 -5.34 -14.62 -4.72
C SER A 265 -6.35 -13.52 -5.07
N ILE A 266 -5.99 -12.70 -6.06
CA ILE A 266 -6.84 -11.59 -6.54
C ILE A 266 -8.20 -12.08 -7.06
N HIS A 267 -8.22 -13.19 -7.81
CA HIS A 267 -9.46 -13.80 -8.33
C HIS A 267 -10.35 -14.35 -7.22
N LYS A 268 -9.77 -14.97 -6.17
CA LYS A 268 -10.55 -15.46 -5.03
C LYS A 268 -11.28 -14.32 -4.32
N VAL A 269 -10.63 -13.17 -4.18
CA VAL A 269 -11.23 -11.99 -3.55
C VAL A 269 -12.33 -11.41 -4.41
N PHE A 270 -12.08 -11.24 -5.71
CA PHE A 270 -13.07 -10.75 -6.66
C PHE A 270 -14.33 -11.63 -6.67
N GLU A 271 -14.18 -12.94 -6.82
CA GLU A 271 -15.31 -13.88 -6.82
C GLU A 271 -16.04 -13.93 -5.47
N THR A 272 -15.32 -13.80 -4.35
CA THR A 272 -15.95 -13.73 -3.02
C THR A 272 -16.79 -12.46 -2.89
N ILE A 273 -16.27 -11.31 -3.31
CA ILE A 273 -17.01 -10.03 -3.29
C ILE A 273 -18.22 -10.10 -4.22
N LYS A 274 -18.07 -10.69 -5.41
CA LYS A 274 -19.16 -10.91 -6.36
C LYS A 274 -20.28 -11.77 -5.77
N ALA A 275 -19.92 -12.85 -5.06
CA ALA A 275 -20.90 -13.68 -4.35
C ALA A 275 -21.60 -12.90 -3.23
N GLN A 276 -20.89 -12.08 -2.45
CA GLN A 276 -21.49 -11.26 -1.40
C GLN A 276 -22.38 -10.14 -1.96
N ALA A 277 -21.97 -9.47 -3.04
CA ALA A 277 -22.76 -8.43 -3.69
C ALA A 277 -24.10 -8.99 -4.20
N LYS A 278 -24.10 -10.22 -4.74
CA LYS A 278 -25.31 -10.91 -5.20
C LYS A 278 -26.34 -11.12 -4.07
N VAL A 279 -25.91 -11.33 -2.83
CA VAL A 279 -26.82 -11.43 -1.66
C VAL A 279 -27.62 -10.14 -1.44
N HIS A 280 -27.05 -9.00 -1.86
CA HIS A 280 -27.71 -7.68 -1.79
C HIS A 280 -28.40 -7.29 -3.10
N GLY A 281 -28.46 -8.17 -4.11
CA GLY A 281 -29.00 -7.86 -5.43
C GLY A 281 -28.15 -6.86 -6.22
N ILE A 282 -26.88 -6.68 -5.86
CA ILE A 282 -25.95 -5.75 -6.51
C ILE A 282 -25.01 -6.51 -7.44
N GLU A 283 -24.73 -5.92 -8.60
CA GLU A 283 -23.77 -6.42 -9.57
C GLU A 283 -22.37 -5.83 -9.31
N VAL A 284 -21.35 -6.69 -9.46
CA VAL A 284 -19.95 -6.26 -9.56
C VAL A 284 -19.65 -5.96 -11.02
N THR A 285 -19.25 -4.72 -11.32
CA THR A 285 -19.06 -4.23 -12.69
C THR A 285 -17.63 -4.37 -13.19
N GLY A 286 -16.67 -4.54 -12.29
CA GLY A 286 -15.25 -4.63 -12.61
C GLY A 286 -14.40 -4.36 -11.39
N SER A 287 -13.14 -4.05 -11.62
CA SER A 287 -12.20 -3.76 -10.55
C SER A 287 -11.03 -2.92 -11.06
N GLU A 288 -10.15 -2.54 -10.15
CA GLU A 288 -8.98 -1.71 -10.45
C GLU A 288 -7.80 -2.09 -9.55
N VAL A 289 -6.61 -2.12 -10.13
CA VAL A 289 -5.35 -2.17 -9.39
C VAL A 289 -4.82 -0.76 -9.20
N ILE A 290 -4.68 -0.35 -7.95
CA ILE A 290 -4.02 0.91 -7.56
C ILE A 290 -2.53 0.64 -7.42
N GLY A 291 -1.68 1.45 -8.08
CA GLY A 291 -0.25 1.19 -8.17
C GLY A 291 0.09 0.01 -9.09
N LEU A 292 0.99 -0.86 -8.63
CA LEU A 292 1.56 -1.97 -9.39
C LEU A 292 1.06 -3.34 -8.90
N VAL A 293 1.16 -4.35 -9.75
CA VAL A 293 0.80 -5.74 -9.46
C VAL A 293 1.92 -6.71 -9.90
N PRO A 294 2.22 -7.78 -9.13
CA PRO A 294 3.14 -8.82 -9.57
C PRO A 294 2.53 -9.61 -10.72
N LYS A 295 3.34 -9.91 -11.73
CA LYS A 295 2.93 -10.69 -12.89
C LYS A 295 2.34 -12.05 -12.49
N GLU A 296 2.96 -12.71 -11.53
CA GLU A 296 2.52 -14.02 -11.00
C GLU A 296 1.05 -13.98 -10.56
N ALA A 297 0.61 -12.90 -9.90
CA ALA A 297 -0.77 -12.77 -9.43
C ALA A 297 -1.79 -12.71 -10.58
N LEU A 298 -1.41 -12.11 -11.72
CA LEU A 298 -2.25 -12.07 -12.92
C LEU A 298 -2.22 -13.41 -13.66
N ILE A 299 -1.06 -14.07 -13.75
CA ILE A 299 -0.94 -15.40 -14.34
C ILE A 299 -1.82 -16.41 -13.59
N GLU A 300 -1.80 -16.40 -12.25
CA GLU A 300 -2.64 -17.25 -11.42
C GLU A 300 -4.14 -16.98 -11.66
N ALA A 301 -4.54 -15.71 -11.77
CA ALA A 301 -5.92 -15.35 -12.09
C ALA A 301 -6.35 -15.80 -13.48
N GLY A 302 -5.53 -15.57 -14.51
CA GLY A 302 -5.80 -16.04 -15.87
C GLY A 302 -5.94 -17.56 -15.93
N THR A 303 -5.09 -18.27 -15.18
CA THR A 303 -5.11 -19.74 -15.09
C THR A 303 -6.39 -20.23 -14.42
N PHE A 304 -6.83 -19.55 -13.36
CA PHE A 304 -8.12 -19.85 -12.71
C PHE A 304 -9.30 -19.73 -13.68
N TYR A 305 -9.33 -18.70 -14.52
CA TYR A 305 -10.46 -18.47 -15.43
C TYR A 305 -10.41 -19.29 -16.73
N THR A 306 -9.22 -19.61 -17.25
CA THR A 306 -9.06 -20.18 -18.61
C THR A 306 -8.23 -21.45 -18.69
N GLY A 307 -7.71 -21.95 -17.57
CA GLY A 307 -6.77 -23.07 -17.53
C GLY A 307 -5.39 -22.69 -18.09
N ASN A 308 -4.54 -23.69 -18.33
CA ASN A 308 -3.17 -23.48 -18.81
C ASN A 308 -3.14 -22.88 -20.22
N ASN A 309 -2.45 -21.74 -20.38
CA ASN A 309 -2.26 -21.04 -21.65
C ASN A 309 -0.90 -20.34 -21.66
N SER A 310 -0.57 -19.64 -22.76
CA SER A 310 0.59 -18.74 -22.80
C SER A 310 0.43 -17.59 -21.82
N GLU A 311 1.54 -17.08 -21.27
CA GLU A 311 1.58 -15.95 -20.34
C GLU A 311 0.74 -14.76 -20.82
N GLU A 312 0.89 -14.36 -22.08
CA GLU A 312 0.13 -13.25 -22.70
C GLU A 312 -1.38 -13.48 -22.63
N LYS A 313 -1.83 -14.71 -22.95
CA LYS A 313 -3.26 -15.07 -22.91
C LYS A 313 -3.78 -15.11 -21.48
N LEU A 314 -2.97 -15.57 -20.53
CA LEU A 314 -3.34 -15.62 -19.12
C LEU A 314 -3.48 -14.20 -18.54
N ILE A 315 -2.53 -13.31 -18.82
CA ILE A 315 -2.60 -11.91 -18.39
C ILE A 315 -3.84 -11.24 -19.01
N LYS A 316 -4.08 -11.43 -20.32
CA LYS A 316 -5.27 -10.90 -20.98
C LYS A 316 -6.56 -11.41 -20.35
N ALA A 317 -6.65 -12.71 -20.08
CA ALA A 317 -7.80 -13.32 -19.43
C ALA A 317 -8.02 -12.74 -18.02
N ALA A 318 -6.96 -12.54 -17.25
CA ALA A 318 -7.07 -11.91 -15.92
C ALA A 318 -7.63 -10.49 -16.01
N ILE A 319 -7.14 -9.68 -16.96
CA ILE A 319 -7.61 -8.30 -17.18
C ILE A 319 -9.11 -8.29 -17.53
N GLU A 320 -9.53 -9.18 -18.44
CA GLU A 320 -10.92 -9.28 -18.89
C GLU A 320 -11.85 -9.79 -17.79
N HIS A 321 -11.53 -10.91 -17.14
CA HIS A 321 -12.43 -11.55 -16.18
C HIS A 321 -12.53 -10.82 -14.83
N LEU A 322 -11.46 -10.14 -14.40
CA LEU A 322 -11.50 -9.27 -13.22
C LEU A 322 -12.10 -7.90 -13.57
N GLY A 323 -12.23 -7.56 -14.85
CA GLY A 323 -12.67 -6.24 -15.30
C GLY A 323 -11.72 -5.13 -14.86
N LEU A 324 -10.40 -5.36 -14.95
CA LEU A 324 -9.36 -4.41 -14.49
C LEU A 324 -9.36 -3.09 -15.25
N SER A 325 -10.03 -3.05 -16.41
CA SER A 325 -10.10 -1.89 -17.29
C SER A 325 -11.41 -1.12 -17.20
N GLN A 326 -12.23 -1.34 -16.16
CA GLN A 326 -13.60 -0.82 -16.12
C GLN A 326 -13.67 0.70 -15.92
N LEU A 327 -12.76 1.29 -15.14
CA LEU A 327 -12.68 2.75 -14.94
C LEU A 327 -11.57 3.36 -15.80
N ASN A 328 -10.38 2.76 -15.76
CA ASN A 328 -9.20 3.19 -16.50
C ASN A 328 -8.61 2.01 -17.27
N THR A 329 -8.03 2.23 -18.45
CA THR A 329 -7.38 1.16 -19.20
C THR A 329 -6.23 0.55 -18.40
N PHE A 330 -6.26 -0.76 -18.18
CA PHE A 330 -5.13 -1.48 -17.59
C PHE A 330 -4.06 -1.68 -18.67
N GLU A 331 -2.92 -1.00 -18.52
CA GLU A 331 -1.76 -1.15 -19.41
C GLU A 331 -0.70 -2.06 -18.75
N PRO A 332 -0.52 -3.32 -19.20
CA PRO A 332 0.40 -4.26 -18.57
C PRO A 332 1.83 -3.73 -18.44
N GLU A 333 2.32 -3.02 -19.46
CA GLU A 333 3.66 -2.40 -19.49
C GLU A 333 3.87 -1.30 -18.43
N LYS A 334 2.78 -0.78 -17.83
CA LYS A 334 2.81 0.26 -16.80
C LYS A 334 2.40 -0.26 -15.42
N LYS A 335 1.66 -1.37 -15.35
CA LYS A 335 1.06 -1.88 -14.12
C LYS A 335 1.74 -3.14 -13.59
N ILE A 336 2.42 -3.91 -14.43
CA ILE A 336 3.15 -5.12 -14.01
C ILE A 336 4.56 -4.73 -13.58
N ILE A 337 4.91 -4.97 -12.31
CA ILE A 337 6.21 -4.55 -11.76
C ILE A 337 7.39 -5.16 -12.54
N GLU A 338 7.31 -6.42 -12.93
CA GLU A 338 8.38 -7.11 -13.66
C GLU A 338 8.59 -6.56 -15.08
N ASN A 339 7.59 -5.89 -15.67
CA ASN A 339 7.74 -5.22 -16.97
C ASN A 339 8.43 -3.85 -16.83
N LEU A 340 8.49 -3.31 -15.62
CA LEU A 340 9.09 -2.01 -15.32
C LEU A 340 10.56 -2.09 -14.86
N LEU A 341 11.06 -3.28 -14.53
CA LEU A 341 12.39 -3.49 -13.94
C LEU A 341 13.49 -3.79 -14.94
#